data_AF-G9L0R9-F1
#
_entry.id   AF-G9L0R9-F1
#
_cell.length_a   1.000
_cell.length_b   1.000
_cell.length_c   1.000
_cell.angle_alpha   90.00
_cell.angle_beta   90.00
_cell.angle_gamma   90.00
#
_symmetry.space_group_name_H-M   'P 1'
#
loop_
_entity.id
_entity.type
_entity.pdbx_description
1 polymer ?
#
loop_
_entity_poly.entity_id
_entity_poly.type
_entity_poly.pdbx_seq_one_letter_code
_entity_poly.pdbx_strand_id
1 'polypeptide(L)'
;EYFEYFAPDFTLHPDVSTRIENQNSRQYLDQIRQTIFENLKMLNHAPSVQIHDVPADLLTYDRTDEADAEERGPEENYTRPEAPNEFYDGDHDNDKESDVE
;
A
#
# COMPACT_ATOMS: atom_id res chain seq x y z
N GLU A 1 11.32 -20.30 7.00
CA GLU A 1 12.11 -19.90 8.19
C GLU A 1 11.77 -18.52 8.77
N TYR A 2 11.03 -17.63 8.09
CA TYR A 2 10.73 -16.27 8.62
C TYR A 2 9.33 -16.11 9.24
N PHE A 3 8.46 -17.11 9.08
CA PHE A 3 7.07 -17.01 9.53
C PHE A 3 6.94 -16.85 11.06
N GLU A 4 7.86 -17.46 11.82
CA GLU A 4 7.89 -17.37 13.28
C GLU A 4 8.18 -15.97 13.82
N TYR A 5 8.73 -15.05 13.00
CA TYR A 5 8.94 -13.65 13.40
C TYR A 5 7.65 -12.87 13.63
N PHE A 6 6.51 -13.37 13.10
CA PHE A 6 5.20 -12.76 13.31
C PHE A 6 4.47 -13.36 14.51
N ALA A 7 5.07 -14.29 15.26
CA ALA A 7 4.47 -14.76 16.51
C ALA A 7 4.40 -13.59 17.53
N PRO A 8 3.35 -13.51 18.37
CA PRO A 8 2.32 -14.52 18.62
C PRO A 8 1.04 -14.41 17.78
N ASP A 9 0.79 -13.27 17.13
CA ASP A 9 -0.47 -12.93 16.47
C ASP A 9 -0.49 -13.27 14.97
N PHE A 10 0.68 -13.49 14.36
CA PHE A 10 0.87 -13.85 12.95
C PHE A 10 0.21 -12.87 11.98
N THR A 11 0.13 -11.60 12.36
CA THR A 11 -0.45 -10.52 11.55
C THR A 11 0.61 -9.56 11.04
N LEU A 12 0.40 -9.03 9.82
CA LEU A 12 1.29 -8.03 9.25
C LEU A 12 1.18 -6.66 9.95
N HIS A 13 -0.03 -6.30 10.38
CA HIS A 13 -0.29 -5.04 11.06
C HIS A 13 -0.06 -5.22 12.57
N PRO A 14 0.96 -4.60 13.16
CA PRO A 14 1.12 -4.61 14.60
C PRO A 14 -0.01 -3.81 15.26
N ASP A 15 -0.38 -4.16 16.49
CA ASP A 15 -1.28 -3.33 17.28
C ASP A 15 -0.59 -1.99 17.61
N VAL A 16 -0.98 -0.96 16.86
CA VAL A 16 -0.49 0.41 17.03
C VAL A 16 -1.12 1.12 18.20
N SER A 17 -2.00 0.45 18.98
CA SER A 17 -2.51 0.99 20.25
C SER A 17 -1.40 1.03 21.30
N THR A 18 -0.46 1.95 21.09
CA THR A 18 0.53 2.29 22.10
C THR A 18 -0.24 2.76 23.33
N ARG A 19 0.08 2.23 24.51
CA ARG A 19 -0.39 2.73 25.81
C ARG A 19 0.06 4.18 26.11
N ILE A 20 0.61 4.86 25.12
CA ILE A 20 1.21 6.18 25.22
C ILE A 20 0.18 7.19 24.76
N GLU A 21 -0.10 8.16 25.61
CA GLU A 21 -1.02 9.25 25.30
C GLU A 21 -0.44 10.14 24.20
N ASN A 22 -1.28 10.49 23.22
CA ASN A 22 -0.90 11.44 22.19
C ASN A 22 -0.86 12.87 22.76
N GLN A 23 0.35 13.37 23.00
CA GLN A 23 0.57 14.74 23.48
C GLN A 23 0.58 15.80 22.37
N ASN A 24 0.37 15.40 21.11
CA ASN A 24 0.30 16.31 19.98
C ASN A 24 -1.09 16.96 19.92
N SER A 25 -1.30 17.97 20.77
CA SER A 25 -2.52 18.77 20.71
C SER A 25 -2.63 19.48 19.35
N ARG A 26 -3.86 19.64 18.85
CA ARG A 26 -4.15 20.37 17.61
C ARG A 26 -3.51 21.75 17.60
N GLN A 27 -3.64 22.48 18.71
CA GLN A 27 -3.09 23.81 18.88
C GLN A 27 -1.56 23.83 18.78
N TYR A 28 -0.87 22.85 19.37
CA TYR A 28 0.59 22.74 19.28
C TYR A 28 1.05 22.53 17.84
N LEU A 29 0.39 21.63 17.11
CA LEU A 29 0.69 21.37 15.71
C LEU A 29 0.43 22.60 14.82
N ASP A 30 -0.68 23.31 15.07
CA ASP A 30 -1.01 24.52 14.34
C ASP A 30 0.01 25.65 14.57
N GLN A 31 0.53 25.78 15.80
CA GLN A 31 1.60 26.73 16.11
C GLN A 31 2.88 26.41 15.34
N ILE A 32 3.34 25.14 15.37
CA ILE A 32 4.51 24.72 14.58
C ILE A 32 4.29 25.01 13.10
N ARG A 33 3.13 24.62 12.57
CA ARG A 33 2.76 24.83 11.17
C ARG A 33 2.90 26.31 10.79
N GLN A 34 2.32 27.21 11.58
CA GLN A 34 2.39 28.65 11.33
C GLN A 34 3.83 29.17 11.33
N THR A 35 4.63 28.78 12.33
CA THR A 35 6.04 29.20 12.43
C THR A 35 6.84 28.74 11.23
N ILE A 36 6.65 27.50 10.77
CA ILE A 36 7.33 26.99 9.58
C ILE A 36 6.91 27.78 8.35
N PHE A 37 5.63 28.09 8.16
CA PHE A 37 5.18 28.91 7.03
C PHE A 37 5.79 30.32 7.04
N GLU A 38 5.90 30.97 8.20
CA GLU A 38 6.58 32.27 8.29
C GLU A 38 8.08 32.16 7.94
N ASN A 39 8.75 31.11 8.40
CA ASN A 39 10.15 30.86 8.04
C ASN A 39 10.32 30.63 6.53
N LEU A 40 9.40 29.89 5.90
CA LEU A 40 9.42 29.64 4.45
C LEU A 40 9.18 30.92 3.65
N LYS A 41 8.34 31.85 4.15
CA LYS A 41 8.13 33.16 3.50
C LYS A 41 9.40 34.02 3.48
N MET A 42 10.33 33.82 4.41
CA MET A 42 11.59 34.57 4.43
C MET A 42 12.62 34.06 3.42
N LEU A 43 12.42 32.88 2.84
CA LEU A 43 13.27 32.38 1.77
C LEU A 43 13.04 33.21 0.51
N ASN A 44 14.12 33.47 -0.24
CA ASN A 44 13.99 34.07 -1.57
C ASN A 44 13.15 33.13 -2.43
N HIS A 45 11.94 33.56 -2.76
CA HIS A 45 11.09 32.85 -3.70
C HIS A 45 11.71 32.93 -5.09
N ALA A 46 11.25 32.09 -6.01
CA ALA A 46 11.53 32.24 -7.43
C ALA A 46 10.31 32.91 -8.11
N PRO A 47 10.15 34.24 -8.04
CA PRO A 47 8.95 34.97 -8.48
C PRO A 47 8.68 34.92 -9.99
N SER A 48 9.48 34.17 -10.76
CA SER A 48 9.32 33.98 -12.20
C SER A 48 9.26 32.50 -12.61
N VAL A 49 9.19 31.58 -11.64
CA VAL A 49 8.92 30.16 -11.91
C VAL A 49 7.42 29.96 -11.81
N GLN A 50 6.77 29.62 -12.93
CA GLN A 50 5.36 29.24 -12.93
C GLN A 50 5.19 27.95 -12.12
N ILE A 51 4.28 27.98 -11.15
CA ILE A 51 3.85 26.78 -10.44
C ILE A 51 2.87 26.06 -11.37
N HIS A 52 3.21 24.84 -11.76
CA HIS A 52 2.32 23.92 -12.44
C HIS A 52 1.85 22.85 -11.44
N ASP A 53 0.57 22.49 -11.49
CA ASP A 53 0.10 21.30 -10.78
C ASP A 53 0.88 20.10 -11.29
N VAL A 54 1.42 19.31 -10.34
CA VAL A 54 2.05 18.04 -10.68
C VAL A 54 0.94 17.11 -11.17
N PRO A 55 1.01 16.60 -12.42
CA PRO A 55 0.02 15.65 -12.90
C PRO A 55 -0.01 14.43 -11.99
N ALA A 56 -1.19 13.79 -11.89
CA ALA A 56 -1.31 12.52 -11.18
C ALA A 56 -0.26 11.55 -11.72
N ASP A 57 0.40 10.84 -10.80
CA ASP A 57 1.46 9.90 -11.18
C ASP A 57 0.89 8.89 -12.18
N LEU A 58 1.68 8.50 -13.17
CA LEU A 58 1.23 7.66 -14.29
C LEU A 58 0.74 6.28 -13.84
N LEU A 59 1.19 5.89 -12.64
CA LEU A 59 0.70 4.74 -11.89
C LEU A 59 -0.26 5.24 -10.82
N THR A 60 -1.50 5.51 -11.22
CA THR A 60 -2.61 5.29 -10.31
C THR A 60 -2.58 3.80 -10.00
N TYR A 61 -2.07 3.41 -8.84
CA TYR A 61 -2.44 2.12 -8.28
C TYR A 61 -3.94 2.21 -8.06
N ASP A 62 -4.70 1.76 -9.05
CA ASP A 62 -6.11 1.49 -8.89
C ASP A 62 -6.18 0.61 -7.66
N ARG A 63 -6.75 1.13 -6.57
CA ARG A 63 -6.99 0.36 -5.36
C ARG A 63 -8.17 -0.55 -5.67
N THR A 64 -7.97 -1.50 -6.58
CA THR A 64 -8.94 -2.55 -6.90
C THR A 64 -9.21 -3.47 -5.69
N ASP A 65 -8.41 -3.32 -4.64
CA ASP A 65 -8.50 -4.07 -3.39
C ASP A 65 -9.36 -3.35 -2.33
N GLU A 66 -9.79 -2.10 -2.57
CA GLU A 66 -10.92 -1.54 -1.83
C GLU A 66 -12.20 -2.13 -2.43
N ALA A 67 -12.47 -3.40 -2.10
CA ALA A 67 -13.78 -3.97 -2.32
C ALA A 67 -14.81 -3.02 -1.68
N ASP A 68 -15.73 -2.51 -2.50
CA ASP A 68 -16.90 -1.79 -2.00
C ASP A 68 -17.52 -2.68 -0.92
N ALA A 69 -17.65 -2.15 0.30
CA ALA A 69 -18.10 -2.93 1.45
C ALA A 69 -19.49 -3.56 1.24
N GLU A 70 -20.19 -3.13 0.19
CA GLU A 70 -21.51 -3.57 -0.23
C GLU A 70 -21.49 -4.72 -1.27
N GLU A 71 -20.36 -5.01 -1.94
CA GLU A 71 -20.28 -6.04 -3.02
C GLU A 71 -19.71 -7.40 -2.58
N ARG A 72 -19.47 -7.62 -1.28
CA ARG A 72 -18.99 -8.93 -0.81
C ARG A 72 -20.12 -9.98 -0.82
N GLY A 73 -20.40 -10.54 -1.99
CA GLY A 73 -21.18 -11.77 -2.16
C GLY A 73 -20.46 -12.99 -1.58
N PRO A 74 -21.16 -14.12 -1.33
CA PRO A 74 -20.56 -15.30 -0.74
C PRO A 74 -19.52 -15.95 -1.67
N GLU A 75 -18.29 -16.07 -1.17
CA GLU A 75 -17.10 -16.57 -1.87
C GLU A 75 -17.14 -18.08 -2.12
N GLU A 76 -17.88 -18.56 -3.13
CA GLU A 76 -17.82 -19.99 -3.47
C GLU A 76 -17.50 -20.35 -4.91
N ASN A 77 -17.28 -19.41 -5.85
CA ASN A 77 -16.97 -19.81 -7.23
C ASN A 77 -16.03 -18.84 -7.97
N TYR A 78 -14.72 -18.98 -7.74
CA TYR A 78 -13.72 -18.50 -8.70
C TYR A 78 -12.92 -19.69 -9.23
N THR A 79 -13.34 -20.23 -10.38
CA THR A 79 -12.50 -21.13 -11.18
C THR A 79 -12.06 -20.36 -12.42
N ARG A 80 -10.74 -20.17 -12.57
CA ARG A 80 -10.13 -19.49 -13.72
C ARG A 80 -10.35 -20.35 -14.98
N PRO A 81 -10.94 -19.85 -16.08
CA PRO A 81 -11.13 -20.65 -17.29
C PRO A 81 -9.82 -20.78 -18.06
N GLU A 82 -9.34 -22.00 -18.26
CA GLU A 82 -8.13 -22.30 -19.04
C GLU A 82 -8.43 -22.40 -20.55
N ALA A 83 -7.49 -21.94 -21.36
CA ALA A 83 -7.62 -21.89 -22.81
C ALA A 83 -7.33 -23.27 -23.44
N PRO A 84 -8.04 -23.66 -24.52
CA PRO A 84 -7.96 -25.02 -25.07
C PRO A 84 -6.62 -25.37 -25.74
N ASN A 85 -5.68 -24.44 -25.82
CA ASN A 85 -4.34 -24.62 -26.36
C ASN A 85 -3.24 -24.34 -25.32
N GLU A 86 -3.55 -24.35 -24.03
CA GLU A 86 -2.56 -24.35 -22.95
C GLU A 86 -1.78 -25.68 -22.96
N PHE A 87 -0.45 -25.60 -22.93
CA PHE A 87 0.47 -26.76 -22.94
C PHE A 87 1.32 -26.84 -21.66
N TYR A 88 1.04 -25.97 -20.69
CA TYR A 88 1.58 -26.00 -19.35
C TYR A 88 0.51 -26.60 -18.44
N ASP A 89 0.87 -27.56 -17.59
CA ASP A 89 0.00 -27.95 -16.48
C ASP A 89 0.10 -26.86 -15.40
N GLY A 90 -0.37 -25.64 -15.70
CA GLY A 90 -0.33 -24.48 -14.81
C GLY A 90 1.00 -23.72 -14.73
N ASP A 91 0.91 -22.41 -14.54
CA ASP A 91 1.89 -21.43 -15.04
C ASP A 91 3.15 -21.17 -14.16
N HIS A 92 3.47 -22.04 -13.22
CA HIS A 92 4.76 -21.97 -12.50
C HIS A 92 5.55 -23.28 -12.56
N ASP A 93 5.20 -24.19 -13.48
CA ASP A 93 5.96 -25.40 -13.79
C ASP A 93 7.41 -25.05 -14.19
N ASN A 94 8.35 -25.40 -13.32
CA ASN A 94 9.80 -25.41 -13.61
C ASN A 94 10.41 -26.76 -13.22
N ASP A 95 9.57 -27.77 -13.01
CA ASP A 95 9.86 -28.90 -12.14
C ASP A 95 8.93 -30.07 -12.44
N LYS A 96 8.92 -30.56 -13.68
CA LYS A 96 8.69 -32.00 -13.83
C LYS A 96 9.99 -32.71 -13.52
N GLU A 97 10.13 -32.93 -12.22
CA GLU A 97 11.09 -33.78 -11.52
C GLU A 97 11.72 -34.81 -12.46
N SER A 98 13.04 -34.70 -12.59
CA SER A 98 13.87 -35.71 -13.22
C SER A 98 13.82 -36.98 -12.36
N ASP A 99 12.82 -37.83 -12.58
CA ASP A 99 12.85 -39.20 -12.07
C ASP A 99 13.85 -40.00 -12.90
N VAL A 100 15.07 -40.04 -12.37
CA VAL A 100 16.07 -41.06 -12.64
C VAL A 100 15.59 -42.38 -12.03
N GLU A 101 15.12 -43.30 -12.89
CA GLU A 101 15.41 -44.74 -12.80
C GLU A 101 15.37 -45.40 -14.18
#